data_AF-A0A1H8G8E9-F1
#
_entry.id   AF-A0A1H8G8E9-F1
#
_cell.length_a   1.000
_cell.length_b   1.000
_cell.length_c   1.000
_cell.angle_alpha   90.00
_cell.angle_beta   90.00
_cell.angle_gamma   90.00
#
_symmetry.space_group_name_H-M   'P 1'
#
loop_
_entity.id
_entity.type
_entity.pdbx_description
1 polymer ?
#
loop_
_entity_poly.entity_id
_entity_poly.type
_entity_poly.pdbx_seq_one_letter_code
_entity_poly.pdbx_strand_id
1 'polypeptide(L)'
;MIQRTLATKITQLLEEFPAVGLLGPRQIGKTTLAEHLMATLGEQSVYLDLENPSDLAKLQQPEAYSKHKTGFGSVGASPIVF
;
A
#
# COMPACT_ATOMS: atom_id res chain seq x y z
N MET A 1 17.58 2.94 14.22
CA MET A 1 16.51 2.44 13.33
C MET A 1 17.18 1.71 12.17
N ILE A 2 16.86 0.43 11.91
CA ILE A 2 17.52 -0.35 10.85
C ILE A 2 16.94 0.08 9.50
N GLN A 3 17.81 0.48 8.57
CA GLN A 3 17.44 0.79 7.19
C GLN A 3 16.93 -0.49 6.52
N ARG A 4 15.61 -0.57 6.28
CA ARG A 4 14.98 -1.71 5.61
C ARG A 4 15.27 -1.62 4.12
N THR A 5 16.23 -2.39 3.60
CA THR A 5 16.54 -2.47 2.15
C THR A 5 15.31 -2.76 1.29
N LEU A 6 14.32 -3.45 1.87
CA LEU A 6 13.05 -3.76 1.22
C LEU A 6 12.20 -2.51 0.91
N ALA A 7 12.33 -1.43 1.70
CA ALA A 7 11.55 -0.21 1.50
C ALA A 7 11.85 0.43 0.13
N THR A 8 13.14 0.59 -0.20
CA THR A 8 13.59 1.14 -1.49
C THR A 8 13.07 0.31 -2.66
N LYS A 9 13.10 -1.03 -2.54
CA LYS A 9 12.60 -1.93 -3.58
C LYS A 9 11.08 -1.79 -3.77
N ILE A 10 10.34 -1.62 -2.69
CA ILE A 10 8.88 -1.44 -2.76
C ILE A 10 8.55 -0.10 -3.39
N THR A 11 9.25 0.99 -3.03
CA THR A 11 9.05 2.29 -3.68
C THR A 11 9.30 2.21 -5.19
N GLN A 12 10.37 1.56 -5.63
CA GLN A 12 10.64 1.35 -7.06
C GLN A 12 9.53 0.55 -7.76
N LEU A 13 9.06 -0.54 -7.14
CA LEU A 13 7.96 -1.31 -7.69
C LEU A 13 6.66 -0.50 -7.75
N LEU A 14 6.43 0.42 -6.82
CA LEU A 14 5.26 1.30 -6.80
C LEU A 14 5.34 2.43 -7.85
N GLU A 15 6.52 2.72 -8.41
CA GLU A 15 6.66 3.60 -9.58
C GLU A 15 6.21 2.89 -10.87
N GLU A 16 6.36 1.57 -10.94
CA GLU A 16 6.03 0.75 -12.13
C GLU A 16 4.64 0.10 -12.05
N PHE A 17 4.20 -0.27 -10.85
CA PHE A 17 2.97 -1.01 -10.61
C PHE A 17 2.01 -0.22 -9.72
N PRO A 18 0.69 -0.25 -10.01
CA PRO A 18 -0.31 0.47 -9.23
C PRO A 18 -0.47 -0.07 -7.80
N ALA A 19 0.08 -1.24 -7.50
CA ALA A 19 0.06 -1.83 -6.16
C ALA A 19 1.16 -2.88 -5.98
N VAL A 20 1.58 -3.09 -4.73
CA VAL A 20 2.56 -4.13 -4.33
C VAL A 20 2.05 -4.86 -3.10
N GLY A 21 2.11 -6.19 -3.12
CA GLY A 21 1.75 -7.04 -1.99
C GLY A 21 2.97 -7.48 -1.17
N LEU A 22 2.92 -7.27 0.15
CA LEU A 22 3.95 -7.74 1.09
C LEU A 22 3.62 -9.14 1.65
N LEU A 23 4.21 -10.17 1.05
CA LEU A 23 4.04 -11.56 1.48
C LEU A 23 5.15 -12.01 2.43
N GLY A 24 4.83 -12.88 3.39
CA GLY A 24 5.82 -13.52 4.27
C GLY A 24 5.26 -14.04 5.59
N PRO A 25 6.07 -14.76 6.40
CA PRO A 25 5.66 -15.33 7.69
C PRO A 25 5.00 -14.32 8.64
N ARG A 26 4.13 -14.80 9.55
CA ARG A 26 3.53 -13.96 10.60
C ARG A 26 4.64 -13.38 11.51
N GLN A 27 4.41 -12.16 12.01
CA GLN A 27 5.28 -11.47 12.98
C GLN A 27 6.71 -11.06 12.53
N ILE A 28 7.00 -11.03 11.22
CA ILE A 28 8.29 -10.52 10.71
C ILE A 28 8.35 -8.98 10.58
N GLY A 29 7.32 -8.27 11.03
CA GLY A 29 7.23 -6.81 10.93
C GLY A 29 6.88 -6.29 9.53
N LYS A 30 5.98 -6.97 8.81
CA LYS A 30 5.43 -6.52 7.51
C LYS A 30 4.59 -5.25 7.68
N THR A 31 3.66 -5.24 8.64
CA THR A 31 2.84 -4.08 9.00
C THR A 31 3.70 -2.87 9.35
N THR A 32 4.74 -3.05 10.17
CA THR A 32 5.69 -1.98 10.51
C THR A 32 6.42 -1.41 9.29
N LEU A 33 6.70 -2.24 8.28
CA LEU A 33 7.30 -1.77 7.03
C LEU A 33 6.28 -1.00 6.18
N ALA A 34 5.03 -1.46 6.12
CA ALA A 34 3.95 -0.77 5.42
C ALA A 34 3.68 0.61 6.05
N GLU A 35 3.56 0.69 7.37
CA GLU A 35 3.40 1.95 8.12
C GLU A 35 4.55 2.93 7.84
N HIS A 36 5.79 2.43 7.85
CA HIS A 36 6.97 3.24 7.52
C HIS A 36 6.91 3.77 6.08
N LEU A 37 6.50 2.94 5.12
CA LEU A 37 6.34 3.35 3.72
C LEU A 37 5.23 4.39 3.58
N MET A 38 4.08 4.22 4.24
CA MET A 38 3.00 5.21 4.22
C MET A 38 3.44 6.58 4.75
N ALA A 39 4.21 6.60 5.84
CA ALA A 39 4.78 7.83 6.38
C ALA A 39 5.71 8.53 5.36
N THR A 40 6.30 7.77 4.44
CA THR A 40 7.21 8.29 3.41
C THR A 40 6.47 8.69 2.13
N LEU A 41 5.41 7.95 1.75
CA LEU A 41 4.61 8.15 0.54
C LEU A 41 3.53 9.25 0.70
N GLY A 42 3.18 9.62 1.93
CA GLY A 42 2.20 10.66 2.22
C GLY A 42 0.75 10.27 1.91
N GLU A 43 -0.12 11.28 1.73
CA GLU A 43 -1.58 11.11 1.56
C GLU A 43 -2.00 10.33 0.31
N GLN A 44 -1.06 10.02 -0.58
CA GLN A 44 -1.29 9.25 -1.80
C GLN A 44 -1.27 7.74 -1.58
N SER A 45 -0.94 7.26 -0.38
CA SER A 45 -0.91 5.82 -0.10
C SER A 45 -2.20 5.31 0.53
N VAL A 46 -2.61 4.11 0.12
CA VAL A 46 -3.76 3.42 0.71
C VAL A 46 -3.31 2.09 1.28
N TYR A 47 -3.59 1.89 2.56
CA TYR A 47 -3.33 0.64 3.27
C TYR A 47 -4.62 -0.13 3.46
N LEU A 48 -4.56 -1.44 3.18
CA LEU A 48 -5.66 -2.38 3.36
C LEU A 48 -5.13 -3.62 4.07
N ASP A 49 -5.60 -3.86 5.29
CA ASP A 49 -5.25 -5.06 6.03
C ASP A 49 -6.12 -6.24 5.59
N LEU A 50 -5.53 -7.23 4.95
CA LEU A 50 -6.27 -8.42 4.48
C LEU A 50 -6.76 -9.32 5.61
N GLU A 51 -6.28 -9.15 6.85
CA GLU A 51 -6.82 -9.83 8.03
C GLU A 51 -8.05 -9.11 8.59
N ASN A 52 -8.30 -7.85 8.19
CA ASN A 52 -9.47 -7.08 8.58
C ASN A 52 -10.63 -7.33 7.58
N PRO A 53 -11.78 -7.88 8.03
CA PRO A 53 -12.93 -8.16 7.16
C PRO A 53 -13.47 -6.93 6.42
N SER A 54 -13.37 -5.75 7.02
CA SER A 54 -13.84 -4.50 6.42
C SER A 54 -12.93 -4.01 5.31
N ASP A 55 -11.62 -4.24 5.45
CA ASP A 55 -10.63 -3.91 4.42
C ASP A 55 -10.69 -4.91 3.27
N LEU A 56 -10.86 -6.19 3.59
CA LEU A 56 -11.07 -7.24 2.60
C LEU A 56 -12.38 -7.02 1.81
N ALA A 57 -13.44 -6.51 2.44
CA ALA A 57 -14.69 -6.16 1.75
C ALA A 57 -14.50 -5.04 0.71
N LYS A 58 -13.58 -4.09 0.94
CA LYS A 58 -13.26 -3.02 -0.04
C LYS A 58 -12.66 -3.58 -1.33
N LEU A 59 -12.03 -4.76 -1.26
CA LEU A 59 -11.47 -5.46 -2.43
C LEU A 59 -12.51 -6.21 -3.26
N GLN A 60 -13.75 -6.36 -2.78
CA GLN A 60 -14.85 -6.91 -3.58
C GLN A 60 -15.30 -5.94 -4.67
N GLN A 61 -15.12 -4.64 -4.45
CA GLN A 61 -15.44 -3.57 -5.42
C GLN A 61 -14.30 -2.54 -5.48
N PRO A 62 -13.13 -2.93 -6.00
CA PRO A 62 -11.92 -2.11 -5.95
C PRO A 62 -12.06 -0.79 -6.70
N GLU A 63 -12.80 -0.77 -7.82
CA GLU A 63 -13.08 0.46 -8.57
C GLU A 63 -13.87 1.49 -7.76
N ALA A 64 -14.87 1.05 -6.99
CA ALA A 64 -15.68 1.93 -6.17
C ALA A 64 -14.86 2.51 -5.01
N TYR A 65 -13.98 1.68 -4.42
CA TYR A 65 -13.08 2.12 -3.36
C TYR A 65 -12.04 3.15 -3.84
N SER A 66 -11.45 2.96 -5.03
CA SER A 66 -10.51 3.91 -5.62
C SER A 66 -11.17 5.24 -6.01
N LYS A 67 -12.43 5.25 -6.47
CA LYS A 67 -13.15 6.47 -6.88
C LYS A 67 -13.46 7.44 -5.73
N HIS A 68 -13.57 6.96 -4.49
CA HIS A 68 -13.90 7.81 -3.34
C HIS A 68 -12.70 8.57 -2.76
N LYS A 69 -11.47 8.24 -3.19
CA LYS A 69 -10.25 8.92 -2.75
C LYS A 69 -9.72 9.88 -3.83
N THR A 70 -10.61 10.62 -4.49
CA THR A 70 -10.30 11.61 -5.53
C THR A 70 -9.49 12.81 -5.02
N GLY A 71 -8.19 12.57 -4.86
CA GLY A 71 -7.10 13.43 -5.30
C GLY A 71 -6.39 12.86 -6.54
N PHE A 72 -7.06 11.95 -7.26
CA PHE A 72 -6.59 11.26 -8.48
C PHE A 72 -6.63 12.19 -9.72
N GLY A 73 -5.99 13.35 -9.62
CA GLY A 73 -5.85 14.31 -10.71
C GLY A 73 -4.44 14.26 -11.28
N SER A 74 -4.32 13.69 -12.49
CA SER A 74 -3.15 13.69 -13.37
C SER A 74 -1.86 13.05 -12.82
N VAL A 75 -1.38 12.04 -13.54
CA VAL A 75 -0.10 11.32 -13.37
C VAL A 75 -0.11 10.20 -12.32
N GLY A 76 -0.13 8.96 -12.80
CA GLY A 76 0.27 7.77 -12.04
C GLY A 76 -0.79 7.22 -11.09
N ALA A 77 -1.06 5.92 -11.17
CA ALA A 77 -1.89 5.23 -10.18
C ALA A 77 -1.26 5.37 -8.79
N SER A 78 -2.02 5.88 -7.83
CA SER A 78 -1.59 5.95 -6.43
C SER A 78 -1.30 4.54 -5.89
N PRO A 79 -0.10 4.28 -5.38
CA PRO A 79 0.31 2.95 -4.97
C PRO A 79 -0.50 2.43 -3.77
N ILE A 80 -1.17 1.30 -3.96
CA ILE A 80 -1.82 0.56 -2.87
C ILE A 80 -0.78 -0.37 -2.24
N VAL A 81 -0.63 -0.28 -0.92
CA VAL A 81 0.24 -1.16 -0.13
C VAL A 81 -0.66 -2.17 0.58
N PHE A 82 -0.53 -3.45 0.22
CA PHE A 82 -1.15 -4.57 0.93
C PHE A 82 -0.15 -5.20 1.91
#